data_AF-A0A8T0BVM7-F1
#
_entry.id   AF-A0A8T0BVM7-F1
#
_cell.length_a   1.000
_cell.length_b   1.000
_cell.length_c   1.000
_cell.angle_alpha   90.00
_cell.angle_beta   90.00
_cell.angle_gamma   90.00
#
_symmetry.space_group_name_H-M   'P 1'
#
loop_
_entity.id
_entity.type
_entity.pdbx_description
1 polymer ?
#
loop_
_entity_poly.entity_id
_entity_poly.type
_entity_poly.pdbx_seq_one_letter_code
_entity_poly.pdbx_strand_id
1 'polypeptide(L)'
;MKSELQAVKAQLSSDKVANEAAVQELKDTVVEMERSLSVCTDDIAVMQRDIHRLTAEYNKLETKCEDLEARSRRNNVRIIGVPEGPNSSTTASVAVLLKEALSLEKEPVLDSENQEKM
;
A
#
# COMPACT_ATOMS: atom_id res chain seq x y z
N MET A 1 -47.93 -53.41 28.64
CA MET A 1 -47.05 -52.97 29.75
C MET A 1 -45.62 -53.55 29.69
N LYS A 2 -45.36 -54.85 29.95
CA LYS A 2 -43.96 -55.35 30.00
C LYS A 2 -43.20 -55.27 28.66
N SER A 3 -43.86 -55.61 27.55
CA SER A 3 -43.22 -55.53 26.22
C SER A 3 -42.97 -54.09 25.78
N GLU A 4 -43.91 -53.18 26.04
CA GLU A 4 -43.76 -51.74 25.76
C GLU A 4 -42.61 -51.14 26.56
N LEU A 5 -42.45 -51.51 27.84
CA LEU A 5 -41.32 -51.07 28.66
C LEU A 5 -39.98 -51.56 28.10
N GLN A 6 -39.92 -52.80 27.59
CA GLN A 6 -38.74 -53.33 26.91
C GLN A 6 -38.46 -52.61 25.58
N ALA A 7 -39.49 -52.29 24.81
CA ALA A 7 -39.36 -51.55 23.56
C ALA A 7 -38.82 -50.13 23.80
N VAL A 8 -39.35 -49.40 24.78
CA VAL A 8 -38.85 -48.08 25.17
C VAL A 8 -37.40 -48.14 25.66
N LYS A 9 -37.04 -49.17 26.45
CA LYS A 9 -35.65 -49.37 26.88
C LYS A 9 -34.70 -49.62 25.71
N ALA A 10 -35.12 -50.41 24.73
CA ALA A 10 -34.32 -50.68 23.53
C ALA A 10 -34.14 -49.40 22.68
N GLN A 11 -35.22 -48.64 22.49
CA GLN A 11 -35.16 -47.36 21.77
C GLN A 11 -34.23 -46.37 22.48
N LEU A 12 -34.36 -46.20 23.80
CA LEU A 12 -33.50 -45.30 24.57
C LEU A 12 -32.02 -45.69 24.49
N SER A 13 -31.73 -47.00 24.51
CA SER A 13 -30.35 -47.49 24.32
C SER A 13 -29.83 -47.17 22.92
N SER A 14 -30.67 -47.29 21.89
CA SER A 14 -30.32 -46.93 20.52
C SER A 14 -30.06 -45.42 20.39
N ASP A 15 -30.96 -44.60 20.92
CA ASP A 15 -30.86 -43.14 20.88
C ASP A 15 -29.64 -42.64 21.65
N LYS A 16 -29.30 -43.28 22.77
CA LYS A 16 -28.08 -42.98 23.54
C LYS A 16 -26.83 -43.19 22.69
N VAL A 17 -26.73 -44.32 21.99
CA VAL A 17 -25.58 -44.62 21.12
C VAL A 17 -25.52 -43.64 19.95
N ALA A 18 -26.66 -43.32 19.34
CA ALA A 18 -26.74 -42.34 18.25
C ALA A 18 -26.29 -40.94 18.71
N ASN A 19 -26.73 -40.50 19.89
CA ASN A 19 -26.31 -39.21 20.46
C ASN A 19 -24.83 -39.21 20.84
N GLU A 20 -24.29 -40.30 21.40
CA GLU A 20 -22.86 -40.41 21.70
C GLU A 20 -22.01 -40.29 20.44
N ALA A 21 -22.45 -40.91 19.33
CA ALA A 21 -21.79 -40.78 18.03
C ALA A 21 -21.84 -39.34 17.49
N ALA A 22 -23.02 -38.71 17.50
CA ALA A 22 -23.19 -37.32 17.04
C ALA A 22 -22.37 -36.32 17.89
N VAL A 23 -22.32 -36.52 19.21
CA VAL A 23 -21.50 -35.71 20.11
C VAL A 23 -20.01 -35.89 19.81
N GLN A 24 -19.58 -37.10 19.45
CA GLN A 24 -18.18 -37.33 19.08
C GLN A 24 -17.83 -36.63 17.75
N GLU A 25 -18.68 -36.71 16.75
CA GLU A 25 -18.50 -36.02 15.46
C GLU A 25 -18.44 -34.49 15.64
N LEU A 26 -19.30 -33.94 16.50
CA LEU A 26 -19.27 -32.52 16.83
C LEU A 26 -17.96 -32.13 17.54
N LYS A 27 -17.45 -32.96 18.46
CA LYS A 27 -16.16 -32.70 19.13
C LYS A 27 -15.02 -32.66 18.12
N ASP A 28 -14.98 -33.63 17.21
CA ASP A 28 -13.94 -33.72 16.20
C ASP A 28 -13.99 -32.49 15.26
N THR A 29 -15.19 -32.07 14.88
CA THR A 29 -15.40 -30.84 14.09
C THR A 29 -14.91 -29.59 14.82
N VAL A 30 -15.23 -29.44 16.11
CA VAL A 30 -14.80 -28.29 16.92
C VAL A 30 -13.27 -28.23 17.03
N VAL A 31 -12.61 -29.37 17.26
CA VAL A 31 -11.15 -29.43 17.34
C VAL A 31 -10.50 -28.98 16.03
N GLU A 32 -11.05 -29.41 14.88
CA GLU A 32 -10.52 -29.00 13.57
C GLU A 32 -10.76 -27.51 13.30
N MET A 33 -11.91 -26.98 13.72
CA MET A 33 -12.21 -25.55 13.63
C MET A 33 -11.26 -24.72 14.51
N GLU A 34 -11.00 -25.14 15.74
CA GLU A 34 -10.05 -24.48 16.65
C GLU A 34 -8.64 -24.44 16.04
N ARG A 35 -8.20 -25.57 15.45
CA ARG A 35 -6.91 -25.66 14.76
C ARG A 35 -6.85 -24.70 13.57
N SER A 36 -7.86 -24.73 12.71
CA SER A 36 -7.94 -23.86 11.53
C SER A 36 -7.96 -22.38 11.91
N LEU A 37 -8.69 -22.02 12.98
CA LEU A 37 -8.76 -20.65 13.48
C LEU A 37 -7.42 -20.18 14.06
N SER A 38 -6.69 -21.06 14.77
CA SER A 38 -5.35 -20.76 15.26
C SER A 38 -4.41 -20.42 14.10
N VAL A 39 -4.36 -21.26 13.07
CA VAL A 39 -3.52 -21.04 11.88
C VAL A 39 -3.91 -19.73 11.18
N CYS A 40 -5.20 -19.50 10.97
CA CYS A 40 -5.70 -18.27 10.35
C CYS A 40 -5.31 -17.02 11.17
N THR A 41 -5.37 -17.10 12.50
CA THR A 41 -4.96 -16.00 13.38
C THR A 41 -3.46 -15.70 13.26
N ASP A 42 -2.64 -16.75 13.21
CA ASP A 42 -1.18 -16.61 13.03
C ASP A 42 -0.84 -15.99 11.66
N ASP A 43 -1.52 -16.44 10.60
CA ASP A 43 -1.35 -15.90 9.24
C ASP A 43 -1.75 -14.41 9.16
N ILE A 44 -2.87 -14.04 9.79
CA ILE A 44 -3.29 -12.63 9.88
C ILE A 44 -2.23 -11.80 10.61
N ALA A 45 -1.66 -12.31 11.70
CA ALA A 45 -0.62 -11.60 12.44
C ALA A 45 0.66 -11.43 11.61
N VAL A 46 1.04 -12.42 10.80
CA VAL A 46 2.15 -12.31 9.83
C VAL A 46 1.84 -11.23 8.79
N MET A 47 0.66 -11.29 8.15
CA MET A 47 0.26 -10.33 7.13
C MET A 47 0.25 -8.89 7.65
N GLN A 48 -0.26 -8.65 8.86
CA GLN A 48 -0.27 -7.32 9.48
C GLN A 48 1.15 -6.77 9.66
N ARG A 49 2.10 -7.61 10.09
CA ARG A 49 3.51 -7.22 10.21
C ARG A 49 4.12 -6.86 8.86
N ASP A 50 3.85 -7.65 7.84
CA ASP A 50 4.38 -7.40 6.49
C ASP A 50 3.79 -6.13 5.86
N ILE A 51 2.49 -5.88 6.05
CA ILE A 51 1.86 -4.63 5.63
C ILE A 51 2.53 -3.44 6.30
N HIS A 52 2.71 -3.46 7.62
CA HIS A 52 3.37 -2.35 8.33
C HIS A 52 4.80 -2.12 7.85
N ARG A 53 5.57 -3.20 7.63
CA ARG A 53 6.94 -3.12 7.10
C ARG A 53 6.94 -2.50 5.71
N LEU A 54 6.08 -2.98 4.81
CA LEU A 54 6.03 -2.51 3.44
C LEU A 54 5.57 -1.05 3.35
N THR A 55 4.59 -0.64 4.17
CA THR A 55 4.16 0.76 4.25
C THR A 55 5.31 1.66 4.73
N ALA A 56 6.10 1.23 5.71
CA ALA A 56 7.25 2.00 6.17
C ALA A 56 8.34 2.13 5.08
N GLU A 57 8.62 1.05 4.35
CA GLU A 57 9.55 1.05 3.22
C GLU A 57 9.07 1.95 2.08
N TYR A 58 7.77 1.90 1.77
CA TYR A 58 7.14 2.75 0.76
C TYR A 58 7.30 4.23 1.11
N ASN A 59 6.91 4.65 2.33
CA ASN A 59 7.01 6.04 2.75
C ASN A 59 8.46 6.56 2.72
N LYS A 60 9.42 5.70 3.11
CA LYS A 60 10.85 6.02 3.03
C LYS A 60 11.30 6.22 1.59
N LEU A 61 10.84 5.39 0.67
CA LEU A 61 11.17 5.49 -0.74
C LEU A 61 10.53 6.73 -1.37
N GLU A 62 9.26 7.00 -1.08
CA GLU A 62 8.53 8.19 -1.52
C GLU A 62 9.24 9.46 -1.09
N THR A 63 9.56 9.60 0.20
CA THR A 63 10.32 10.75 0.74
C THR A 63 11.66 10.92 0.03
N LYS A 64 12.35 9.81 -0.29
CA LYS A 64 13.63 9.86 -1.00
C LYS A 64 13.45 10.31 -2.46
N CYS A 65 12.40 9.86 -3.13
CA CYS A 65 12.07 10.29 -4.49
C CYS A 65 11.77 11.79 -4.53
N GLU A 66 10.96 12.28 -3.59
CA GLU A 66 10.67 13.71 -3.46
C GLU A 66 11.93 14.55 -3.20
N ASP A 67 12.81 14.12 -2.29
CA ASP A 67 14.09 14.81 -2.05
C ASP A 67 14.96 14.83 -3.31
N LEU A 68 15.05 13.71 -4.04
CA LEU A 68 15.82 13.64 -5.26
C LEU A 68 15.26 14.56 -6.36
N GLU A 69 13.94 14.60 -6.53
CA GLU A 69 13.28 15.49 -7.49
C GLU A 69 13.49 16.97 -7.11
N ALA A 70 13.29 17.30 -5.84
CA ALA A 70 13.51 18.65 -5.31
C ALA A 70 14.98 19.09 -5.48
N ARG A 71 15.93 18.18 -5.26
CA ARG A 71 17.37 18.44 -5.46
C ARG A 71 17.73 18.59 -6.93
N SER A 72 17.17 17.74 -7.78
CA SER A 72 17.42 17.78 -9.22
C SER A 72 16.92 19.08 -9.84
N ARG A 73 15.81 19.65 -9.33
CA ARG A 73 15.23 20.90 -9.82
C ARG A 73 15.58 22.12 -8.99
N ARG A 74 16.42 21.98 -7.96
CA ARG A 74 16.69 23.04 -6.95
C ARG A 74 17.16 24.36 -7.57
N ASN A 75 17.95 24.27 -8.64
CA ASN A 75 18.52 25.44 -9.32
C ASN A 75 17.74 25.82 -10.58
N ASN A 76 16.64 25.11 -10.87
CA ASN A 76 15.81 25.42 -12.03
C ASN A 76 14.90 26.59 -11.68
N VAL A 77 14.79 27.55 -12.61
CA VAL A 77 13.88 28.70 -12.50
C VAL A 77 12.87 28.63 -13.62
N ARG A 78 11.58 28.81 -13.30
CA ARG A 78 10.51 28.87 -14.29
C ARG A 78 10.18 30.33 -14.58
N ILE A 79 10.34 30.74 -15.84
CA ILE A 79 10.03 32.09 -16.31
C ILE A 79 8.73 32.02 -17.11
N ILE A 80 7.73 32.82 -16.73
CA ILE A 80 6.38 32.81 -17.33
C ILE A 80 6.12 34.15 -18.01
N GLY A 81 5.42 34.14 -19.14
CA GLY A 81 5.03 35.35 -19.87
C GLY A 81 6.10 35.88 -20.82
N VAL A 82 7.09 35.06 -21.18
CA VAL A 82 8.08 35.41 -22.21
C VAL A 82 7.41 35.32 -23.59
N PRO A 83 7.38 36.41 -24.39
CA PRO A 83 6.86 36.36 -25.75
C PRO A 83 7.62 35.34 -26.60
N GLU A 84 6.90 34.47 -27.30
CA GLU A 84 7.50 33.45 -28.16
C GLU A 84 7.98 34.04 -29.49
N GLY A 85 9.22 33.75 -29.86
CA GLY A 85 9.82 34.16 -31.12
C GLY A 85 11.01 33.28 -31.49
N PRO A 86 11.56 33.41 -32.71
CA PRO A 86 12.78 32.70 -33.07
C PRO A 86 13.90 33.08 -32.08
N ASN A 87 14.47 32.08 -31.42
CA ASN A 87 15.51 32.19 -30.38
C ASN A 87 15.09 32.75 -29.02
N SER A 88 13.79 32.92 -28.73
CA SER A 88 13.30 33.46 -27.44
C SER A 88 13.54 32.57 -26.22
N SER A 89 13.89 31.30 -26.44
CA SER A 89 14.13 30.31 -25.39
C SER A 89 15.58 29.86 -25.31
N THR A 90 16.50 30.44 -26.09
CA THR A 90 17.92 30.07 -26.03
C THR A 90 18.55 30.52 -24.72
N THR A 91 19.51 29.75 -24.20
CA THR A 91 20.33 30.09 -23.03
C THR A 91 20.86 31.53 -23.08
N ALA A 92 21.40 31.96 -24.23
CA ALA A 92 21.88 33.33 -24.41
C ALA A 92 20.77 34.38 -24.23
N SER A 93 19.61 34.17 -24.86
CA SER A 93 18.47 35.10 -24.73
C SER A 93 17.94 35.18 -23.28
N VAL A 94 17.89 34.05 -22.58
CA VAL A 94 17.45 33.98 -21.19
C VAL A 94 18.47 34.62 -20.26
N ALA A 95 19.78 34.48 -20.53
CA ALA A 95 20.84 35.11 -19.74
C ALA A 95 20.78 36.64 -19.84
N VAL A 96 20.55 37.18 -21.05
CA VAL A 96 20.33 38.63 -21.26
C VAL A 96 19.08 39.09 -20.52
N LEU A 97 17.96 38.38 -20.66
CA LEU A 97 16.71 38.69 -19.97
C LEU A 97 16.90 38.76 -18.45
N LEU A 98 17.58 37.77 -17.86
CA LEU A 98 17.83 37.72 -16.42
C LEU A 98 18.77 38.84 -15.96
N LYS A 99 19.79 39.18 -16.76
CA LYS A 99 20.70 40.29 -16.47
C LYS A 99 19.93 41.62 -16.39
N GLU A 100 19.06 41.87 -17.36
CA GLU A 100 18.25 43.09 -17.41
C GLU A 100 17.21 43.13 -16.29
N ALA A 101 16.44 42.05 -16.10
CA ALA A 101 15.37 41.99 -15.11
C ALA A 101 15.86 42.08 -13.66
N LEU A 102 17.03 41.50 -13.37
CA LEU A 102 17.61 41.46 -12.02
C LEU A 102 18.72 42.50 -11.81
N SER A 103 19.03 43.33 -12.81
CA SER A 103 20.10 44.35 -12.75
C SER A 103 21.48 43.77 -12.40
N LEU A 104 21.85 42.64 -13.02
CA LEU A 104 23.13 41.98 -12.78
C LEU A 104 24.27 42.68 -13.54
N GLU A 105 25.47 42.73 -12.94
CA GLU A 105 26.66 43.31 -13.59
C GLU A 105 27.09 42.51 -14.84
N LYS A 106 26.87 41.19 -14.83
CA LYS A 106 27.22 40.27 -15.91
C LYS A 106 26.10 39.27 -16.16
N GLU A 107 26.12 38.67 -17.35
CA GLU A 107 25.18 37.61 -17.71
C GLU A 107 25.40 36.37 -16.81
N PRO A 108 24.32 35.78 -16.26
CA PRO A 108 24.43 34.57 -15.47
C PRO A 108 24.78 33.37 -16.36
N VAL A 109 25.53 32.42 -15.79
CA VAL A 109 25.84 31.15 -16.47
C VAL A 109 24.62 30.23 -16.36
N LEU A 110 24.13 29.76 -17.49
CA LEU A 110 23.00 28.83 -17.59
C LEU A 110 23.50 27.51 -18.18
N ASP A 111 23.15 26.39 -17.54
CA ASP A 111 23.66 25.05 -17.89
C ASP A 111 22.79 24.36 -18.96
N SER A 112 21.49 24.66 -18.97
CA SER A 112 20.56 24.22 -20.01
C SER A 112 19.27 25.07 -20.00
N GLU A 113 18.67 25.23 -21.18
CA GLU A 113 17.35 25.78 -21.40
C GLU A 113 16.37 24.67 -21.79
N ASN A 114 15.13 24.73 -21.29
CA ASN A 114 14.04 23.87 -21.77
C ASN A 114 12.77 24.73 -21.93
N GLN A 115 12.17 24.70 -23.12
CA GLN A 115 10.87 25.31 -23.37
C GLN A 115 9.78 24.24 -23.28
N GLU A 116 9.03 24.22 -22.18
CA GLU A 116 7.82 23.39 -22.06
C GLU A 116 6.67 24.08 -22.78
N LYS A 117 6.16 23.46 -23.85
CA LYS A 117 4.90 23.85 -24.48
C LYS A 117 3.76 23.28 -23.64
N MET A 118 2.91 24.14 -23.09
CA MET A 118 1.63 23.75 -22.50
C MET A 118 0.60 23.40 -23.57
#